data_AF-A0A840NDM0-F1
#
_entry.id   AF-A0A840NDM0-F1
#
_cell.length_a   1.000
_cell.length_b   1.000
_cell.length_c   1.000
_cell.angle_alpha   90.00
_cell.angle_beta   90.00
_cell.angle_gamma   90.00
#
_symmetry.space_group_name_H-M   'P 1'
#
loop_
_entity.id
_entity.type
_entity.pdbx_description
1 polymer ?
#
loop_
_entity_poly.entity_id
_entity_poly.type
_entity_poly.pdbx_seq_one_letter_code
_entity_poly.pdbx_strand_id
1 'polypeptide(L)' 'MKKFATGAALGLGMLLATAAPAAAEGYVYTGKWYNTAAACEKAWDDAHGGGPSLGHECRRNAVGVYELWAYQL' A
#
# COMPACT_ATOMS: atom_id res chain seq x y z
N MET A 1 -0.96 35.09 15.99
CA MET A 1 -1.69 34.02 16.71
C MET A 1 -2.22 33.05 15.65
N LYS A 2 -1.47 31.99 15.37
CA LYS A 2 -1.68 30.60 15.82
C LYS A 2 -2.72 29.87 14.96
N LYS A 3 -2.16 29.24 13.93
CA LYS A 3 -2.55 28.02 13.20
C LYS A 3 -3.70 27.25 13.86
N PHE A 4 -4.78 27.00 13.13
CA PHE A 4 -5.63 25.83 13.39
C PHE A 4 -5.78 25.04 12.11
N ALA A 5 -5.14 23.87 12.14
CA ALA A 5 -5.16 22.86 11.11
C ALA A 5 -6.58 22.33 10.95
N THR A 6 -7.08 22.36 9.73
CA THR A 6 -8.30 21.67 9.32
C THR A 6 -8.04 20.18 9.46
N GLY A 7 -8.58 19.58 10.52
CA GLY A 7 -8.60 18.14 10.71
C GLY A 7 -9.41 17.49 9.61
N ALA A 8 -8.76 16.69 8.77
CA ALA A 8 -9.42 15.67 7.98
C ALA A 8 -9.35 14.37 8.78
N ALA A 9 -10.43 14.07 9.50
CA ALA A 9 -10.67 12.75 10.04
C ALA A 9 -10.84 11.80 8.85
N LEU A 10 -9.79 11.09 8.48
CA LEU A 10 -9.92 9.89 7.64
C LEU A 10 -10.48 8.80 8.52
N GLY A 11 -11.82 8.73 8.52
CA GLY A 11 -12.60 7.79 9.29
C GLY A 11 -12.12 6.36 9.10
N LEU A 12 -12.00 5.66 10.22
CA LEU A 12 -12.11 4.21 10.30
C LEU A 12 -13.47 3.81 9.72
N GLY A 13 -13.49 3.49 8.44
CA GLY A 13 -14.69 3.10 7.72
C GLY A 13 -14.46 1.80 6.99
N MET A 14 -15.00 0.73 7.57
CA MET A 14 -15.31 -0.55 6.93
C MET A 14 -14.13 -1.49 6.67
N LEU A 15 -14.05 -2.48 7.56
CA LEU A 15 -13.57 -3.84 7.30
C LEU A 15 -14.34 -4.43 6.10
N LEU A 16 -13.93 -4.06 4.88
CA LEU A 16 -14.20 -4.89 3.73
C LEU A 16 -13.07 -5.92 3.71
N ALA A 17 -13.41 -7.14 4.11
CA ALA A 17 -12.63 -8.33 3.80
C ALA A 17 -12.65 -8.52 2.27
N THR A 18 -11.96 -7.65 1.54
CA THR A 18 -11.54 -7.91 0.18
C THR A 18 -10.59 -9.07 0.29
N ALA A 19 -11.04 -10.24 -0.18
CA ALA A 19 -10.22 -11.42 -0.33
C ALA A 19 -8.83 -10.98 -0.83
N ALA A 20 -7.82 -11.10 0.04
CA ALA A 20 -6.46 -10.88 -0.37
C ALA A 20 -6.23 -11.82 -1.58
N PRO A 21 -5.85 -11.30 -2.76
CA PRO A 21 -5.53 -12.15 -3.89
C PRO A 21 -4.60 -13.26 -3.41
N ALA A 22 -4.97 -14.50 -3.69
CA ALA A 22 -4.21 -15.68 -3.32
C ALA A 22 -2.72 -15.40 -3.55
N ALA A 23 -1.93 -15.43 -2.47
CA ALA A 23 -0.52 -15.10 -2.45
C ALA A 23 0.14 -15.77 -3.66
N ALA A 24 0.50 -14.95 -4.65
CA ALA A 24 1.25 -15.44 -5.80
C ALA A 24 2.65 -15.75 -5.28
N GLU A 25 2.95 -17.03 -5.13
CA GLU A 25 4.28 -17.62 -4.88
C GLU A 25 5.24 -16.69 -4.12
N GLY A 26 5.01 -16.53 -2.82
CA GLY A 26 5.88 -15.77 -1.91
C GLY A 26 5.54 -14.28 -1.75
N TYR A 27 4.64 -13.70 -2.53
CA TYR A 27 4.21 -12.31 -2.32
C TYR A 27 2.99 -12.19 -1.42
N VAL A 28 3.11 -11.39 -0.36
CA VAL A 28 2.04 -11.11 0.61
C VAL A 28 1.61 -9.65 0.50
N TYR A 29 0.30 -9.44 0.47
CA TYR A 29 -0.27 -8.09 0.48
C TYR A 29 0.08 -7.37 1.78
N THR A 30 0.65 -6.17 1.67
CA THR A 30 1.10 -5.38 2.82
C THR A 30 -0.02 -4.66 3.57
N GLY A 31 -1.26 -4.72 3.09
CA GLY A 31 -2.38 -3.98 3.66
C GLY A 31 -2.44 -2.50 3.24
N LYS A 32 -1.61 -2.07 2.27
CA LYS A 32 -1.56 -0.69 1.78
C LYS A 32 -2.05 -0.55 0.33
N TRP A 33 -2.92 0.43 0.12
CA TRP A 33 -3.43 0.84 -1.20
C TRP A 33 -2.98 2.26 -1.57
N TYR A 34 -2.79 2.48 -2.86
CA TYR A 34 -2.29 3.71 -3.45
C TYR A 34 -3.08 4.04 -4.71
N ASN A 35 -3.31 5.33 -4.97
CA ASN A 35 -4.09 5.77 -6.13
C ASN A 35 -3.31 5.66 -7.46
N THR A 36 -1.98 5.56 -7.40
CA THR A 36 -1.10 5.47 -8.57
C THR A 36 0.01 4.46 -8.33
N ALA A 37 0.54 3.88 -9.41
CA ALA A 37 1.72 3.00 -9.34
C ALA A 37 2.90 3.73 -8.70
N ALA A 38 3.18 4.97 -9.13
CA ALA A 38 4.29 5.77 -8.61
C ALA A 38 4.21 6.03 -7.10
N ALA A 39 3.01 6.21 -6.53
CA ALA A 39 2.85 6.37 -5.09
C ALA A 39 3.10 5.06 -4.33
N CYS A 40 2.76 3.91 -4.93
CA CYS A 40 3.04 2.59 -4.39
C CYS A 40 4.55 2.30 -4.38
N GLU A 41 5.24 2.52 -5.51
CA GLU A 41 6.70 2.36 -5.64
C GLU A 41 7.44 3.28 -4.66
N LYS A 42 7.07 4.57 -4.63
CA LYS A 42 7.67 5.53 -3.70
C LYS A 42 7.48 5.14 -2.24
N ALA A 43 6.32 4.60 -1.87
CA ALA A 43 6.10 4.19 -0.50
C ALA A 43 6.93 2.96 -0.10
N TRP A 44 7.24 2.08 -1.06
CA TRP A 44 8.20 1.00 -0.84
C TRP A 44 9.60 1.55 -0.59
N ASP A 45 10.06 2.46 -1.46
CA ASP A 45 11.36 3.12 -1.36
C ASP A 45 11.50 3.89 -0.03
N ASP A 46 10.47 4.65 0.36
CA ASP A 46 10.45 5.43 1.60
C ASP A 46 10.49 4.52 2.84
N ALA A 47 9.93 3.31 2.77
CA ALA A 47 9.88 2.37 3.89
C ALA A 47 11.16 1.51 4.02
N HIS A 48 11.82 1.18 2.91
CA HIS A 48 12.97 0.27 2.87
C HIS A 48 14.30 0.94 2.51
N GLY A 49 14.27 2.26 2.29
CA GLY A 49 15.46 3.10 2.15
C GLY A 49 16.28 2.81 0.89
N GLY A 50 15.67 2.26 -0.16
CA GLY A 50 16.37 1.91 -1.41
C GLY A 50 17.45 0.82 -1.26
N GLY A 51 17.43 0.07 -0.15
CA GLY A 51 18.33 -1.05 0.11
C GLY A 51 18.01 -2.29 -0.74
N PRO A 52 18.81 -3.39 -0.65
CA PRO A 52 18.62 -4.60 -1.46
C PRO A 52 17.19 -5.07 -1.31
N SER A 53 16.44 -4.86 -2.39
CA SER A 53 14.98 -4.85 -2.34
C SER A 53 14.51 -6.27 -2.09
N LEU A 54 13.92 -6.51 -0.91
CA LEU A 54 12.95 -7.59 -0.80
C LEU A 54 12.00 -7.40 -1.99
N GLY A 55 11.77 -8.43 -2.80
CA GLY A 55 10.96 -8.26 -4.01
C GLY A 55 9.63 -7.60 -3.65
N HIS A 56 9.19 -6.61 -4.40
CA HIS A 56 7.89 -5.99 -4.18
C HIS A 56 7.16 -5.82 -5.51
N GLU A 57 5.84 -5.74 -5.43
CA GLU A 57 5.00 -5.51 -6.59
C GLU A 57 3.86 -4.54 -6.27
N CYS A 58 3.66 -3.58 -7.17
CA CYS A 58 2.52 -2.68 -7.15
C CYS A 58 1.44 -3.16 -8.11
N ARG A 59 0.48 -3.93 -7.59
CA ARG A 59 -0.57 -4.57 -8.40
C ARG A 59 -1.82 -3.72 -8.45
N ARG A 60 -2.33 -3.45 -9.65
CA ARG A 60 -3.62 -2.76 -9.79
C ARG A 60 -4.77 -3.75 -9.59
N ASN A 61 -5.68 -3.47 -8.66
CA ASN A 61 -6.84 -4.31 -8.39
C ASN A 61 -8.09 -3.87 -9.18
N ALA A 62 -9.17 -4.65 -9.05
CA ALA A 62 -10.43 -4.43 -9.77
C ALA A 62 -11.16 -3.12 -9.39
N VAL A 63 -10.88 -2.55 -8.21
CA VAL A 63 -11.41 -1.25 -7.77
C VAL A 63 -10.53 -0.07 -8.21
N GLY A 64 -9.47 -0.35 -8.99
CA GLY A 64 -8.67 0.67 -9.66
C GLY A 64 -7.56 1.28 -8.81
N VAL A 65 -7.30 0.74 -7.62
CA VAL A 65 -6.16 1.16 -6.77
C VAL A 65 -4.97 0.21 -6.96
N TYR A 66 -3.78 0.69 -6.61
CA TYR A 66 -2.54 -0.07 -6.58
C TYR A 66 -2.29 -0.61 -5.18
N GLU A 67 -2.14 -1.91 -5.07
CA GLU A 67 -1.85 -2.63 -3.84
C GLU A 67 -0.35 -2.90 -3.77
N LEU A 68 0.26 -2.66 -2.62
CA LEU A 68 1.66 -3.02 -2.40
C LEU A 68 1.78 -4.44 -1.87
N TRP A 69 2.52 -5.27 -2.59
CA TRP A 69 2.82 -6.65 -2.27
C TRP A 69 4.31 -6.77 -1.97
N ALA A 70 4.65 -7.47 -0.90
CA ALA A 70 6.02 -7.69 -0.47
C ALA A 70 6.33 -9.18 -0.50
N TYR A 71 7.50 -9.53 -1.00
CA TYR A 71 8.01 -10.89 -1.01
C TYR A 71 8.39 -11.30 0.41
N GLN A 72 7.85 -12.44 0.84
CA GLN A 72 8.18 -13.15 2.06
C GLN A 72 8.71 -14.52 1.66
N LEU A 73 9.96 -14.80 2.06
CA LEU A 73 10.63 -16.11 1.97
C LEU A 73 10.17 -17.03 3.11
#